data_AF-A0A8C6E4W2-F1
#
_entry.id   AF-A0A8C6E4W2-F1
#
_cell.length_a   1.000
_cell.length_b   1.000
_cell.length_c   1.000
_cell.angle_alpha   90.00
_cell.angle_beta   90.00
_cell.angle_gamma   90.00
#
_symmetry.space_group_name_H-M   'P 1'
#
loop_
_entity.id
_entity.type
_entity.pdbx_description
1 polymer ?
#
loop_
_entity_poly.entity_id
_entity_poly.type
_entity_poly.pdbx_seq_one_letter_code
_entity_poly.pdbx_strand_id
1 'polypeptide(L)'
;MNRPAPVEVTYRNMRFLITHNPTNTTLSKFIEELKKYGVTTIVGVCEATYDTTLVEKEGIHVLNVHFNVCTLGCNFQGGPEERMGGGY
;
A
#
# COMPACT_ATOMS: atom_id res chain seq x y z
N MET A 1 -15.62 16.46 -0.06
CA MET A 1 -15.11 15.21 0.54
C MET A 1 -13.90 15.57 1.40
N ASN A 2 -13.91 15.21 2.67
CA ASN A 2 -12.83 15.51 3.63
C ASN A 2 -11.77 14.41 3.51
N ARG A 3 -10.75 14.60 2.66
CA ARG A 3 -9.60 13.67 2.63
C ARG A 3 -8.72 14.04 3.83
N PRO A 4 -8.49 13.13 4.78
CA PRO A 4 -7.57 13.36 5.88
C PRO A 4 -6.21 13.86 5.36
N ALA A 5 -5.63 14.80 6.09
CA ALA A 5 -4.28 15.27 5.79
C ALA A 5 -3.28 14.10 5.84
N PRO A 6 -2.23 14.11 5.01
CA PRO A 6 -1.12 13.17 5.13
C PRO A 6 -0.59 13.14 6.57
N VAL A 7 -0.39 11.95 7.10
CA VAL A 7 0.13 11.78 8.47
C VAL A 7 1.59 11.39 8.39
N GLU A 8 2.46 12.21 8.96
CA GLU A 8 3.87 11.91 9.10
C GLU A 8 4.13 11.22 10.44
N VAL A 9 4.80 10.07 10.40
CA VAL A 9 5.22 9.32 11.58
C VAL A 9 6.73 9.23 11.56
N THR A 10 7.39 9.81 12.58
CA THR A 10 8.83 9.74 12.74
C THR A 10 9.19 8.88 13.95
N TYR A 11 10.15 7.98 13.76
CA TYR A 11 10.70 7.17 14.85
C TYR A 11 12.20 6.99 14.65
N ARG A 12 12.99 7.55 15.57
CA ARG A 12 14.46 7.59 15.49
C ARG A 12 14.92 8.17 14.14
N ASN A 13 15.70 7.44 13.37
CA ASN A 13 16.19 7.83 12.04
C ASN A 13 15.26 7.41 10.89
N MET A 14 14.03 6.98 11.19
CA MET A 14 13.05 6.58 10.19
C MET A 14 11.90 7.58 10.12
N ARG A 15 11.42 7.84 8.90
CA ARG A 15 10.25 8.68 8.62
C ARG A 15 9.30 7.94 7.68
N PHE A 16 8.04 7.85 8.07
CA PHE A 16 6.97 7.26 7.29
C PHE A 16 5.92 8.32 6.99
N LEU A 17 5.38 8.28 5.77
CA LEU A 17 4.28 9.14 5.35
C LEU A 17 3.07 8.25 5.03
N ILE A 18 2.03 8.35 5.83
CA ILE A 18 0.79 7.59 5.66
C ILE A 18 -0.19 8.45 4.87
N THR A 19 -0.60 7.95 3.71
CA THR A 19 -1.48 8.64 2.77
C THR A 19 -2.56 7.69 2.24
N HIS A 20 -3.64 8.25 1.73
CA HIS A 20 -4.67 7.47 1.02
C HIS A 20 -4.21 7.07 -0.37
N ASN A 21 -4.68 5.91 -0.84
CA ASN A 21 -4.46 5.45 -2.20
C ASN A 21 -4.85 6.52 -3.22
N PRO A 22 -3.96 6.93 -4.14
CA PRO A 22 -4.28 7.90 -5.17
C PRO A 22 -5.21 7.29 -6.23
N THR A 23 -5.94 8.16 -6.91
CA THR A 23 -6.65 7.84 -8.16
C THR A 23 -5.81 8.31 -9.34
N ASN A 24 -6.03 7.78 -10.55
CA ASN A 24 -5.33 8.25 -11.76
C ASN A 24 -5.43 9.78 -11.96
N THR A 25 -6.54 10.40 -11.57
CA THR A 25 -6.75 11.85 -11.63
C THR A 25 -5.97 12.65 -10.59
N THR A 26 -5.58 12.03 -9.47
CA THR A 26 -4.84 12.69 -8.36
C THR A 26 -3.38 12.27 -8.28
N LEU A 27 -2.94 11.36 -9.17
CA LEU A 27 -1.59 10.79 -9.18
C LEU A 27 -0.50 11.85 -9.34
N SER A 28 -0.69 12.84 -10.21
CA SER A 28 0.31 13.90 -10.42
C SER A 28 0.55 14.71 -9.14
N LYS A 29 -0.52 15.11 -8.44
CA LYS A 29 -0.43 15.82 -7.16
C LYS A 29 0.20 14.95 -6.07
N PHE A 30 -0.14 13.66 -6.08
CA PHE A 30 0.44 12.69 -5.16
C PHE A 30 1.97 12.58 -5.33
N ILE A 31 2.47 12.52 -6.57
CA ILE A 31 3.90 12.51 -6.87
C ILE A 31 4.58 13.80 -6.36
N GLU A 32 3.96 14.97 -6.56
CA GLU A 32 4.49 16.25 -6.05
C GLU A 32 4.59 16.26 -4.52
N GLU A 33 3.56 15.74 -3.83
CA GLU A 33 3.60 15.61 -2.38
C GLU A 33 4.72 14.66 -1.93
N LEU A 34 4.86 13.49 -2.55
CA LEU A 34 5.92 12.55 -2.22
C LEU A 34 7.31 13.16 -2.37
N LYS A 35 7.54 13.91 -3.45
CA LYS A 35 8.79 14.66 -3.65
C LYS A 35 9.01 15.73 -2.59
N LYS A 36 7.96 16.46 -2.21
CA LYS A 36 8.03 17.48 -1.15
C LYS A 36 8.44 16.87 0.19
N TYR A 37 7.95 15.67 0.51
CA TYR A 37 8.34 14.92 1.71
C TYR A 37 9.62 14.09 1.54
N GLY A 38 10.25 14.10 0.35
CA GLY A 38 11.46 13.33 0.07
C GLY A 38 11.26 11.82 0.21
N VAL A 39 10.09 11.30 -0.18
CA VAL A 39 9.80 9.87 -0.16
C VAL A 39 10.51 9.20 -1.33
N THR A 40 11.31 8.17 -1.05
CA THR A 40 12.04 7.38 -2.05
C THR A 40 11.36 6.05 -2.36
N THR A 41 10.51 5.57 -1.45
CA THR A 41 9.90 4.25 -1.52
C THR A 41 8.49 4.30 -0.97
N ILE A 42 7.54 3.77 -1.75
CA ILE A 42 6.13 3.61 -1.38
C ILE A 42 5.88 2.13 -1.16
N VAL A 43 5.14 1.82 -0.09
CA VAL A 43 4.62 0.48 0.16
C VAL A 43 3.10 0.52 0.02
N GLY A 44 2.59 -0.09 -1.05
CA GLY A 44 1.17 -0.36 -1.22
C GLY A 44 0.81 -1.66 -0.51
N VAL A 45 -0.21 -1.63 0.35
CA VAL A 45 -0.76 -2.84 1.00
C VAL A 45 -1.98 -3.40 0.27
N CYS A 46 -2.50 -2.65 -0.70
CA CYS A 46 -3.66 -2.99 -1.52
C CYS A 46 -3.27 -2.98 -3.00
N GLU A 47 -4.12 -3.59 -3.82
CA GLU A 47 -3.98 -3.54 -5.28
C GLU A 47 -3.91 -2.09 -5.78
N ALA A 48 -2.85 -1.79 -6.54
CA ALA A 48 -2.65 -0.47 -7.11
C ALA A 48 -3.65 -0.25 -8.25
N THR A 49 -4.49 0.77 -8.11
CA THR A 49 -5.47 1.16 -9.15
C THR A 49 -4.92 2.24 -10.10
N TYR A 50 -3.64 2.55 -10.01
CA TYR A 50 -2.96 3.60 -10.75
C TYR A 50 -1.72 3.06 -11.46
N ASP A 51 -1.27 3.77 -12.49
CA ASP A 51 -0.08 3.39 -13.24
C ASP A 51 1.20 3.66 -12.41
N THR A 52 1.84 2.58 -11.95
CA THR A 52 3.08 2.67 -11.17
C THR A 52 4.27 3.13 -12.00
N THR A 53 4.22 2.99 -13.33
CA THR A 53 5.33 3.42 -14.21
C THR A 53 5.57 4.93 -14.13
N LEU A 54 4.51 5.71 -13.90
CA LEU A 54 4.62 7.17 -13.71
C LEU A 54 5.31 7.53 -12.39
N VAL A 55 5.14 6.71 -11.37
CA VAL A 55 5.77 6.91 -10.06
C VAL A 55 7.24 6.47 -10.11
N GLU A 56 7.51 5.34 -10.76
CA GLU A 56 8.86 4.80 -10.93
C GLU A 56 9.73 5.67 -11.83
N LYS A 57 9.15 6.30 -12.86
CA LYS A 57 9.83 7.28 -13.73
C LYS A 57 10.37 8.48 -12.94
N GLU A 58 9.72 8.82 -11.84
CA GLU A 58 10.12 9.91 -10.96
C GLU A 58 11.14 9.48 -9.90
N GLY A 59 11.65 8.24 -10.00
CA GLY A 59 12.67 7.68 -9.12
C GLY A 59 12.12 7.15 -7.79
N ILE A 60 10.80 6.93 -7.70
CA ILE A 60 10.15 6.44 -6.49
C ILE A 60 9.81 4.96 -6.66
N HIS A 61 10.37 4.11 -5.81
CA HIS A 61 10.13 2.67 -5.88
C HIS A 61 8.77 2.31 -5.29
N VAL A 62 7.98 1.49 -5.99
CA VAL A 62 6.68 1.01 -5.52
C VAL A 62 6.79 -0.47 -5.13
N LEU A 63 6.60 -0.77 -3.85
CA LEU A 63 6.53 -2.13 -3.34
C LEU A 63 5.08 -2.48 -3.05
N ASN A 64 4.53 -3.48 -3.75
CA ASN A 64 3.20 -3.99 -3.44
C ASN A 64 3.30 -5.20 -2.51
N VAL A 65 2.93 -5.02 -1.25
CA VAL A 65 2.90 -6.08 -0.24
C VAL A 65 1.47 -6.53 -0.07
N HIS A 66 1.12 -7.65 -0.70
CA HIS A 66 -0.21 -8.23 -0.55
C HIS A 66 -0.34 -8.84 0.85
N PHE A 67 -1.08 -8.15 1.72
CA PHE A 67 -1.39 -8.68 3.04
C PHE A 67 -2.73 -9.42 2.97
N ASN A 68 -2.70 -10.75 2.98
CA ASN A 68 -3.93 -11.53 3.16
C ASN A 68 -4.38 -11.36 4.61
N VAL A 69 -5.45 -10.58 4.82
CA VAL A 69 -5.99 -10.24 6.15
C VAL A 69 -6.36 -11.51 6.94
N CYS A 70 -6.57 -12.66 6.30
CA CYS A 70 -6.86 -13.92 6.99
C CYS A 70 -5.63 -14.63 7.60
N THR A 71 -4.39 -14.31 7.25
CA THR A 71 -3.24 -15.09 7.74
C THR A 71 -2.73 -14.66 9.12
N LEU A 72 -3.11 -13.47 9.61
CA LEU A 72 -2.83 -13.06 11.01
C LEU A 72 -3.94 -13.45 12.00
N GLY A 73 -5.04 -14.03 11.52
CA GLY A 73 -6.13 -14.56 12.35
C GLY A 73 -6.22 -16.08 12.41
N CYS A 74 -5.49 -16.81 11.56
CA CYS A 74 -5.57 -18.27 11.47
C CYS A 74 -4.27 -18.94 11.93
N ASN A 75 -3.88 -18.67 13.18
CA ASN A 75 -2.98 -19.55 13.95
C ASN A 75 -3.49 -19.72 15.38
N PHE A 76 -4.78 -20.04 15.52
CA PHE A 76 -5.23 -20.89 16.62
C PHE A 76 -5.58 -22.25 16.00
N GLN A 77 -4.58 -23.13 16.09
CA GLN A 77 -4.53 -24.55 15.78
C GLN A 77 -5.87 -25.27 15.52
N GLY A 78 -6.00 -25.84 14.32
CA GLY A 78 -7.07 -26.76 13.97
C GLY A 78 -6.82 -27.54 12.67
N GLY A 79 -5.65 -28.20 12.54
CA GLY A 79 -5.39 -29.37 11.68
C GLY A 79 -5.57 -29.25 10.15
N PRO A 80 -4.99 -30.17 9.35
CA PRO A 80 -5.17 -30.22 7.91
C PRO A 80 -6.43 -31.01 7.58
N GLU A 81 -7.39 -30.44 6.85
CA GLU A 81 -8.40 -31.25 6.16
C GLU A 81 -8.39 -30.94 4.66
N GLU A 82 -8.09 -32.01 3.93
CA GLU A 82 -7.95 -32.10 2.50
C GLU A 82 -9.26 -31.78 1.76
N ARG A 83 -9.11 -31.25 0.54
CA ARG A 83 -9.80 -31.72 -0.69
C ARG A 83 -11.32 -31.97 -0.57
N MET A 84 -12.12 -31.15 -1.26
CA MET A 84 -12.98 -31.61 -2.38
C MET A 84 -13.75 -30.45 -3.01
N GLY A 85 -13.89 -30.49 -4.33
CA GLY A 85 -14.73 -29.59 -5.11
C GLY A 85 -16.22 -29.90 -4.98
N GLY A 86 -17.02 -29.00 -5.56
CA GLY A 86 -18.47 -29.00 -5.60
C GLY A 86 -18.94 -27.57 -5.33
N GLY A 87 -19.43 -26.79 -6.30
CA GLY A 87 -20.43 -27.16 -7.28
C GLY A 87 -21.81 -26.94 -6.66
N TYR A 88 -22.32 -25.71 -6.77
CA TYR A 88 -23.73 -25.34 -6.90
C TYR A 88 -23.81 -24.03 -7.69
#